data_AF-A0A7S9HCB1-F1
#
_entry.id   AF-A0A7S9HCB1-F1
#
_cell.length_a   1.000
_cell.length_b   1.000
_cell.length_c   1.000
_cell.angle_alpha   90.00
_cell.angle_beta   90.00
_cell.angle_gamma   90.00
#
_symmetry.space_group_name_H-M   'P 1'
#
loop_
_entity.id
_entity.type
_entity.pdbx_description
1 polymer ?
#
loop_
_entity_poly.entity_id
_entity_poly.type
_entity_poly.pdbx_seq_one_letter_code
_entity_poly.pdbx_strand_id
1 'polypeptide(L)'
;MVADVESTLACQPATGRVLQVSGNELQVSLGRAHGLQVGDSLYVYQTAQVTDAYGQTFTQYNLYPEQVQVTAAFANSATVTASGDGLLINIQPNDYVAKR
;
A
#
# COMPACT_ATOMS: atom_id res chain seq x y z
N MET A 1 -1.15 28.00 18.40
CA MET A 1 -2.31 27.17 18.04
C MET A 1 -1.89 26.26 16.90
N VAL A 2 -1.30 25.10 17.23
CA VAL A 2 -0.84 24.09 16.24
C VAL A 2 -1.17 22.66 16.73
N ALA A 3 -1.69 22.52 17.95
CA ALA A 3 -1.94 21.24 18.60
C ALA A 3 -3.24 20.54 18.17
N ASP A 4 -4.17 21.26 17.52
CA ASP A 4 -5.50 20.73 17.18
C ASP A 4 -5.50 19.91 15.88
N VAL A 5 -4.57 20.19 14.96
CA VAL A 5 -4.44 19.48 13.68
C VAL A 5 -3.74 18.12 13.86
N GLU A 6 -2.87 17.98 14.86
CA GLU A 6 -2.18 16.70 15.12
C GLU A 6 -3.11 15.65 15.74
N SER A 7 -4.15 16.09 16.46
CA SER A 7 -5.13 15.20 17.12
C SER A 7 -6.01 14.43 16.12
N THR A 8 -6.27 14.99 14.94
CA THR A 8 -7.14 14.37 13.92
C THR A 8 -6.40 13.45 12.95
N LEU A 9 -5.09 13.60 12.76
CA LEU A 9 -4.28 12.71 11.92
C LEU A 9 -3.86 11.41 12.60
N ALA A 10 -3.92 11.34 13.94
CA ALA A 10 -3.49 10.18 14.70
C ALA A 10 -4.31 8.90 14.43
N CYS A 11 -5.55 9.03 13.93
CA CYS A 11 -6.47 7.91 13.73
C CYS A 11 -6.60 7.42 12.29
N GLN A 12 -5.88 8.00 11.32
CA GLN A 12 -5.91 7.51 9.94
C GLN A 12 -4.77 6.51 9.71
N PRO A 13 -5.07 5.23 9.38
CA PRO A 13 -4.02 4.28 9.02
C PRO A 13 -3.23 4.84 7.84
N ALA A 14 -1.91 4.72 7.90
CA ALA A 14 -1.02 5.16 6.83
C ALA A 14 -1.36 4.35 5.56
N THR A 15 -2.04 5.00 4.63
CA THR A 15 -2.40 4.43 3.33
C THR A 15 -1.59 5.13 2.25
N GLY A 16 -1.17 4.36 1.25
CA GLY A 16 -0.45 4.87 0.10
C GLY A 16 -0.75 4.03 -1.13
N ARG A 17 0.10 4.20 -2.14
CA ARG A 17 -0.04 3.53 -3.44
C ARG A 17 1.24 2.83 -3.85
N VAL A 18 1.09 1.80 -4.66
CA VAL A 18 2.17 1.24 -5.48
C VAL A 18 2.54 2.27 -6.54
N LEU A 19 3.79 2.70 -6.54
CA LEU A 19 4.37 3.63 -7.50
C LEU A 19 4.92 2.88 -8.72
N GLN A 20 5.59 1.76 -8.47
CA GLN A 20 6.25 0.95 -9.49
C GLN A 20 6.32 -0.52 -9.05
N VAL A 21 6.31 -1.42 -10.04
CA VAL A 21 6.50 -2.86 -9.87
C VAL A 21 7.75 -3.27 -10.65
N SER A 22 8.68 -3.97 -10.01
CA SER A 22 9.92 -4.45 -10.62
C SER A 22 10.20 -5.88 -10.18
N GLY A 23 9.75 -6.86 -10.98
CA GLY A 23 9.85 -8.27 -10.60
C GLY A 23 9.05 -8.56 -9.33
N ASN A 24 9.72 -9.05 -8.28
CA ASN A 24 9.11 -9.35 -6.98
C ASN A 24 9.25 -8.21 -5.95
N GLU A 25 9.48 -6.98 -6.43
CA GLU A 25 9.69 -5.79 -5.62
C GLU A 25 8.71 -4.68 -6.03
N LEU A 26 8.20 -3.94 -5.05
CA LEU A 26 7.36 -2.77 -5.26
C LEU A 26 8.02 -1.53 -4.65
N GLN A 27 7.88 -0.42 -5.36
CA GLN A 27 8.08 0.90 -4.79
C GLN A 27 6.72 1.42 -4.32
N VAL A 28 6.62 1.88 -3.08
CA VAL A 28 5.36 2.38 -2.49
C VAL A 28 5.48 3.82 -2.00
N SER A 29 4.37 4.56 -1.96
CA SER A 29 4.30 5.96 -1.55
C SER A 29 4.23 6.17 -0.02
N LEU A 30 4.64 5.16 0.74
CA LEU A 30 4.68 5.17 2.20
C LEU A 30 6.14 5.08 2.63
N GLY A 31 6.55 5.88 3.62
CA GLY A 31 7.94 5.95 4.07
C GLY A 31 8.06 6.29 5.56
N ARG A 32 9.25 6.68 6.01
CA ARG A 32 9.55 7.02 7.41
C ARG A 32 8.68 8.14 7.95
N ALA A 33 8.34 9.14 7.14
CA ALA A 33 7.42 10.23 7.52
C ALA A 33 6.00 9.72 7.83
N HIS A 34 5.65 8.53 7.33
CA HIS A 34 4.39 7.84 7.56
C HIS A 34 4.52 6.73 8.62
N GLY A 35 5.66 6.67 9.33
CA GLY A 35 5.91 5.69 10.39
C GLY A 35 6.38 4.31 9.92
N LEU A 36 6.89 4.18 8.68
CA LEU A 36 7.46 2.92 8.20
C LEU A 36 8.92 2.74 8.62
N GLN A 37 9.26 1.48 8.92
CA GLN A 37 10.59 0.99 9.27
C GLN A 37 10.90 -0.28 8.48
N VAL A 38 12.19 -0.57 8.29
CA VAL A 38 12.61 -1.83 7.67
C VAL A 38 12.15 -3.01 8.54
N GLY A 39 11.57 -4.02 7.90
CA GLY A 39 10.98 -5.18 8.57
C GLY A 39 9.47 -5.07 8.82
N ASP A 40 8.87 -3.88 8.69
CA ASP A 40 7.42 -3.71 8.77
C ASP A 40 6.69 -4.55 7.72
N SER A 41 5.53 -5.09 8.08
CA SER A 41 4.64 -5.76 7.14
C SER A 41 3.50 -4.83 6.71
N LEU A 42 3.22 -4.79 5.41
CA LEU A 42 2.15 -4.01 4.80
C LEU A 42 1.17 -4.94 4.08
N TYR A 43 -0.06 -4.45 3.94
CA TYR A 43 -1.11 -5.08 3.16
C TYR A 43 -1.21 -4.39 1.79
N VAL A 44 -1.37 -5.19 0.73
CA VAL A 44 -1.63 -4.69 -0.62
C VAL A 44 -3.09 -4.95 -0.99
N TYR A 45 -3.73 -3.98 -1.63
CA TYR A 45 -5.08 -4.11 -2.17
C TYR A 45 -5.05 -3.86 -3.68
N GLN A 46 -5.36 -4.91 -4.44
CA GLN A 46 -5.51 -4.85 -5.88
C GLN A 46 -6.79 -4.11 -6.24
N THR A 47 -6.67 -3.16 -7.16
CA THR A 47 -7.79 -2.36 -7.63
C THR A 47 -8.32 -2.91 -8.95
N ALA A 48 -9.63 -3.13 -9.02
CA ALA A 48 -10.29 -3.59 -10.24
C ALA A 48 -11.51 -2.72 -10.54
N GLN A 49 -11.74 -2.41 -11.82
CA GLN A 49 -12.99 -1.83 -12.28
C GLN A 49 -13.95 -2.98 -12.64
N VAL A 50 -15.13 -2.99 -12.03
CA VAL A 50 -16.17 -3.99 -12.31
C VAL A 50 -17.43 -3.25 -12.74
N THR A 51 -17.97 -3.63 -13.89
CA THR A 51 -19.20 -3.08 -14.42
C THR A 51 -20.36 -4.02 -14.09
N ASP A 52 -21.43 -3.48 -13.52
CA ASP A 52 -22.64 -4.26 -13.23
C ASP A 52 -23.51 -4.47 -14.49
N ALA A 53 -24.61 -5.20 -14.31
CA ALA A 53 -25.57 -5.49 -15.39
C ALA A 53 -26.28 -4.23 -15.93
N TYR A 54 -26.25 -3.11 -15.21
CA TYR A 54 -26.85 -1.84 -15.60
C TYR A 54 -25.83 -0.88 -16.24
N GLY A 55 -24.58 -1.31 -16.43
CA GLY A 55 -23.51 -0.49 -17.01
C GLY A 55 -22.84 0.46 -16.00
N GLN A 56 -23.15 0.36 -14.71
CA GLN A 56 -22.48 1.16 -13.67
C GLN A 56 -21.13 0.54 -13.34
N THR A 57 -20.08 1.37 -13.33
CA THR A 57 -18.73 0.91 -13.02
C THR A 57 -18.38 1.21 -11.56
N PHE A 58 -17.88 0.19 -10.87
CA PHE A 58 -17.46 0.25 -9.48
C PHE A 58 -15.97 -0.06 -9.36
N THR A 59 -15.30 0.62 -8.43
CA THR A 59 -13.94 0.25 -8.03
C THR A 59 -14.01 -0.77 -6.91
N GLN A 60 -13.50 -1.97 -7.15
CA GLN A 60 -13.33 -3.01 -6.15
C GLN A 60 -11.90 -3.02 -5.61
N TYR A 61 -11.78 -3.27 -4.31
CA TYR A 61 -10.52 -3.41 -3.60
C TYR A 61 -10.38 -4.85 -3.11
N ASN A 62 -9.52 -5.62 -3.76
CA ASN A 62 -9.29 -7.01 -3.41
C ASN A 62 -8.03 -7.10 -2.55
N LEU A 63 -8.16 -7.60 -1.32
CA LEU A 63 -7.02 -7.81 -0.45
C LEU A 63 -6.09 -8.88 -1.06
N TYR A 64 -4.83 -8.54 -1.28
CA TYR A 64 -3.82 -9.49 -1.72
C TYR A 64 -3.59 -10.53 -0.60
N PRO A 65 -3.51 -11.83 -0.92
CA PRO A 65 -3.44 -12.88 0.10
C PRO A 65 -2.18 -12.82 0.96
N GLU A 66 -1.08 -12.34 0.38
CA GLU A 66 0.20 -12.24 1.07
C GLU A 66 0.48 -10.80 1.52
N GLN A 67 1.21 -10.66 2.61
CA GLN A 67 1.76 -9.37 3.04
C GLN A 67 3.08 -9.11 2.32
N VAL A 68 3.46 -7.83 2.27
CA VAL A 68 4.76 -7.41 1.78
C VAL A 68 5.59 -6.85 2.93
N GLN A 69 6.89 -7.13 2.92
CA GLN A 69 7.82 -6.65 3.93
C GLN A 69 8.65 -5.47 3.42
N VAL A 70 8.82 -4.46 4.26
CA VAL A 70 9.66 -3.29 3.95
C VAL A 70 11.14 -3.69 4.00
N THR A 71 11.82 -3.59 2.87
CA THR A 71 13.25 -3.86 2.73
C THR A 71 14.09 -2.57 2.77
N ALA A 72 13.52 -1.44 2.34
CA ALA A 72 14.13 -0.12 2.47
C ALA A 72 13.06 0.96 2.74
N ALA A 73 13.33 1.88 3.66
CA ALA A 73 12.41 2.98 4.00
C ALA A 73 13.06 4.35 3.76
N PHE A 74 12.53 5.11 2.81
CA PHE A 74 12.92 6.49 2.49
C PHE A 74 12.01 7.48 3.22
N ALA A 75 12.17 8.79 2.99
CA ALA A 75 11.34 9.79 3.66
C ALA A 75 9.84 9.59 3.38
N ASN A 76 9.47 9.53 2.10
CA ASN A 76 8.08 9.47 1.63
C ASN A 76 7.80 8.26 0.72
N SER A 77 8.72 7.31 0.66
CA SER A 77 8.57 6.08 -0.10
C SER A 77 9.29 4.92 0.59
N ALA A 78 9.00 3.71 0.13
CA ALA A 78 9.67 2.50 0.59
C ALA A 78 9.79 1.51 -0.56
N THR A 79 10.73 0.60 -0.40
CA THR A 79 10.87 -0.61 -1.21
C THR A 79 10.35 -1.77 -0.39
N VAL A 80 9.49 -2.60 -0.98
CA VAL A 80 8.87 -3.75 -0.34
C VAL A 80 8.94 -4.98 -1.22
N THR A 81 9.01 -6.16 -0.62
CA THR A 81 9.01 -7.45 -1.32
C THR A 81 7.95 -8.38 -0.72
N ALA A 82 7.56 -9.44 -1.42
CA ALA A 82 6.70 -10.47 -0.83
C ALA A 82 7.30 -10.99 0.50
N SER A 83 6.47 -11.24 1.50
CA SER A 83 6.90 -11.89 2.73
C SER A 83 7.14 -13.38 2.47
N GLY A 84 8.36 -13.87 2.72
CA GLY A 84 8.73 -15.27 2.49
C GLY A 84 9.03 -15.59 1.01
N ASP A 85 8.62 -16.78 0.56
CA ASP A 85 8.82 -17.26 -0.82
C ASP A 85 7.67 -16.88 -1.79
N GLY A 86 6.85 -15.91 -1.37
CA GLY A 86 5.71 -15.41 -2.11
C GLY A 86 6.07 -14.69 -3.40
N LEU A 87 5.11 -14.61 -4.34
CA LEU A 87 5.25 -13.86 -5.58
C LEU A 87 4.23 -12.73 -5.62
N LEU A 88 4.65 -11.57 -6.12
CA LEU A 88 3.82 -10.39 -6.31
C LEU A 88 3.19 -10.42 -7.70
N ILE A 89 2.07 -11.14 -7.82
CA ILE A 89 1.41 -11.40 -9.10
C ILE A 89 0.22 -10.45 -9.26
N ASN A 90 0.08 -9.88 -10.47
CA ASN A 90 -1.02 -8.99 -10.83
C ASN A 90 -1.16 -7.74 -9.93
N ILE A 91 -0.10 -7.32 -9.24
CA ILE A 91 -0.05 -6.01 -8.58
C ILE A 91 0.31 -4.97 -9.63
N GLN A 92 -0.38 -3.83 -9.60
CA GLN A 92 -0.24 -2.77 -10.60
C GLN A 92 0.09 -1.43 -9.94
N PRO A 93 0.75 -0.50 -10.67
CA PRO A 93 0.83 0.88 -10.23
C PRO A 93 -0.56 1.45 -9.90
N ASN A 94 -0.65 2.22 -8.83
CA ASN A 94 -1.85 2.77 -8.21
C ASN A 94 -2.69 1.82 -7.34
N ASP A 95 -2.35 0.54 -7.27
CA ASP A 95 -2.88 -0.34 -6.21
C ASP A 95 -2.57 0.23 -4.83
N TYR A 96 -3.39 -0.10 -3.85
CA TYR A 96 -3.30 0.50 -2.52
C TYR A 96 -2.39 -0.31 -1.61
N VAL A 97 -1.69 0.40 -0.73
CA VAL A 97 -0.92 -0.20 0.37
C VAL A 97 -1.33 0.41 1.70
N ALA A 98 -1.34 -0.39 2.75
CA ALA A 98 -1.69 0.08 4.09
C ALA A 98 -0.86 -0.61 5.17
N LYS A 99 -0.48 0.16 6.19
CA LYS A 99 0.03 -0.37 7.46
C LYS A 99 -1.14 -0.50 8.44
N ARG A 100 -1.35 -1.70 9.01
CA ARG A 100 -2.34 -1.93 10.08
C ARG A 100 -1.72 -1.74 11.45
#